data_AF-E6YP94-F1
#
_entry.id   AF-E6YP94-F1
#
_cell.length_a   1.000
_cell.length_b   1.000
_cell.length_c   1.000
_cell.angle_alpha   90.00
_cell.angle_beta   90.00
_cell.angle_gamma   90.00
#
_symmetry.space_group_name_H-M   'P 1'
#
loop_
_entity.id
_entity.type
_entity.pdbx_description
1 polymer ?
#
loop_
_entity_poly.entity_id
_entity_poly.type
_entity_poly.pdbx_seq_one_letter_code
_entity_poly.pdbx_strand_id
1 'polypeptide(L)' 'MITNAQNILCLDLGTKTGWAICSADGHIISDTEHFPSRCFEGGGMRYLRFKQWLMEINRSVDGIDAVYFKR' A
#
# COMPACT_ATOMS: atom_id res chain seq x y z
N MET A 1 -12.67 2.05 -24.47
CA MET A 1 -13.02 0.98 -23.53
C MET A 1 -12.81 1.53 -22.15
N ILE A 2 -13.88 1.72 -21.39
CA ILE A 2 -13.80 2.17 -20.01
C ILE A 2 -13.32 0.94 -19.24
N THR A 3 -12.06 0.92 -18.81
CA THR A 3 -11.63 0.01 -17.75
C THR A 3 -12.60 0.22 -16.59
N ASN A 4 -13.19 -0.84 -16.03
CA ASN A 4 -14.04 -0.70 -14.84
C ASN A 4 -13.35 0.27 -13.87
N ALA A 5 -14.10 1.25 -13.37
CA ALA A 5 -13.65 2.19 -12.35
C ALA A 5 -13.13 1.37 -11.16
N GLN A 6 -11.80 1.23 -11.05
CA GLN A 6 -11.15 0.38 -10.06
C GLN A 6 -9.96 1.11 -9.44
N ASN A 7 -9.85 1.00 -8.13
CA ASN A 7 -8.70 1.44 -7.36
C ASN A 7 -7.72 0.26 -7.22
N ILE A 8 -6.59 0.36 -7.91
CA ILE A 8 -5.57 -0.70 -7.95
C ILE A 8 -4.35 -0.25 -7.17
N LEU A 9 -3.96 -1.01 -6.15
CA LEU A 9 -2.73 -0.81 -5.38
C LEU A 9 -1.64 -1.77 -5.87
N CYS A 10 -0.48 -1.24 -6.23
CA CYS A 10 0.73 -2.00 -6.55
C CYS A 10 1.76 -1.80 -5.44
N LEU A 11 2.38 -2.89 -4.97
CA LEU A 11 3.35 -2.90 -3.87
C LEU A 11 4.67 -3.56 -4.25
N ASP A 12 5.76 -2.87 -3.96
CA ASP A 12 7.12 -3.40 -3.95
C ASP A 12 7.53 -3.66 -2.49
N LEU A 13 7.30 -4.89 -2.01
CA LEU A 13 7.45 -5.23 -0.60
C LEU A 13 8.91 -5.27 -0.14
N GLY A 14 9.16 -4.66 1.02
CA GLY A 14 10.45 -4.65 1.71
C GLY A 14 10.40 -3.77 2.96
N THR A 15 11.51 -3.64 3.69
CA THR A 15 11.59 -2.67 4.80
C THR A 15 11.27 -1.26 4.33
N LYS A 16 11.76 -0.91 3.13
CA LYS A 16 11.35 0.29 2.39
C LYS A 16 10.43 -0.19 1.26
N THR A 17 9.13 -0.02 1.44
CA THR A 17 8.08 -0.51 0.53
C THR A 17 7.71 0.58 -0.47
N GLY A 18 7.99 0.36 -1.75
CA GLY A 18 7.47 1.21 -2.81
C GLY A 18 5.98 0.92 -3.04
N TRP A 19 5.19 1.92 -3.35
CA TRP A 19 3.77 1.74 -3.65
C TRP A 19 3.27 2.70 -4.71
N ALA A 20 2.24 2.27 -5.44
CA ALA A 20 1.50 3.11 -6.38
C ALA A 20 0.02 2.73 -6.37
N ILE A 21 -0.86 3.73 -6.45
CA ILE A 21 -2.30 3.55 -6.61
C ILE A 21 -2.70 4.17 -7.94
N CYS A 22 -3.43 3.39 -8.74
CA CYS A 22 -4.21 3.90 -9.85
C CYS A 22 -5.66 4.01 -9.38
N SER A 23 -6.19 5.23 -9.33
CA SER A 23 -7.58 5.50 -8.98
C SER A 23 -8.49 5.20 -10.17
N ALA A 24 -9.77 4.95 -9.88
CA ALA A 24 -10.82 4.73 -10.85
C ALA A 24 -10.95 5.84 -11.94
N ASP A 25 -10.58 7.07 -11.59
CA ASP A 25 -10.56 8.24 -12.49
C ASP A 25 -9.29 8.35 -13.34
N GLY A 26 -8.36 7.39 -13.20
CA GLY A 26 -7.10 7.33 -13.95
C GLY A 26 -5.96 8.13 -13.33
N HIS A 27 -6.15 8.76 -12.17
CA HIS A 27 -5.07 9.40 -11.45
C HIS A 27 -4.15 8.36 -10.81
N ILE A 28 -2.84 8.54 -11.00
CA ILE A 28 -1.81 7.68 -10.40
C ILE A 28 -1.05 8.48 -9.34
N ILE A 29 -0.95 7.92 -8.14
CA ILE A 29 -0.16 8.45 -7.03
C ILE A 29 0.80 7.36 -6.59
N SER A 30 2.06 7.71 -6.33
CA SER A 30 3.07 6.75 -5.91
C SER A 30 4.02 7.37 -4.89
N ASP A 31 4.47 6.58 -3.94
CA ASP A 31 5.51 6.98 -2.99
C ASP A 31 6.21 5.74 -2.41
N THR A 32 6.96 5.92 -1.33
CA THR A 32 7.65 4.88 -0.60
C THR A 32 7.39 5.01 0.89
N GLU A 33 6.99 3.92 1.53
CA GLU A 33 6.78 3.85 2.97
C GLU A 33 7.91 3.05 3.66
N HIS A 34 8.34 3.48 4.85
CA HIS A 34 9.48 2.87 5.53
C HIS A 34 9.10 2.23 6.86
N PHE A 35 9.29 0.91 6.96
CA PHE A 35 8.98 0.08 8.11
C PHE A 35 10.25 -0.54 8.75
N PRO A 36 11.17 0.27 9.30
CA PRO A 36 12.39 -0.25 9.92
C PRO A 36 12.06 -1.10 11.15
N SER A 37 12.86 -2.13 11.40
CA SER A 37 12.90 -2.76 12.73
C SER A 37 13.49 -1.76 13.72
N ARG A 38 12.90 -1.64 14.91
CA ARG A 38 13.43 -0.77 15.97
C ARG A 38 13.89 -1.61 17.16
N CYS A 39 14.88 -1.11 17.90
CA CYS A 39 15.25 -1.69 19.19
C CYS A 39 14.02 -1.65 20.12
N PHE A 40 13.88 -2.66 20.98
CA PHE A 40 12.78 -2.77 21.94
C PHE A 40 11.37 -2.96 21.33
N GLU A 41 11.28 -3.23 20.03
CA GLU A 41 10.05 -3.70 19.40
C GLU A 41 10.09 -5.22 19.24
N GLY A 42 8.95 -5.89 19.50
CA GLY A 42 8.79 -7.29 19.11
C GLY A 42 8.93 -7.43 17.59
N GLY A 43 9.51 -8.53 17.11
CA GLY A 43 9.77 -8.75 15.67
C GLY A 43 8.54 -8.60 14.75
N GLY A 44 7.34 -8.69 15.32
CA GLY A 44 6.05 -8.46 14.65
C GLY A 44 5.66 -7.00 14.41
N MET A 45 6.24 -6.03 15.13
CA MET A 45 5.75 -4.64 15.17
C MET A 45 5.80 -3.92 13.82
N ARG A 46 6.81 -4.21 13.00
CA ARG A 46 6.90 -3.65 11.63
C ARG A 46 5.70 -4.06 10.76
N TYR A 47 5.20 -5.27 10.95
CA TYR A 47 4.04 -5.78 10.20
C TYR A 47 2.73 -5.16 10.69
N LEU A 48 2.65 -4.81 11.98
CA LEU A 48 1.51 -4.04 12.51
C LEU A 48 1.48 -2.62 11.94
N ARG A 49 2.63 -1.96 11.84
CA ARG A 49 2.73 -0.65 11.16
C ARG A 49 2.36 -0.76 9.68
N PHE A 50 2.86 -1.76 8.98
CA PHE A 50 2.48 -2.02 7.59
C PHE A 50 0.97 -2.23 7.44
N LYS A 51 0.36 -3.05 8.30
CA LYS A 51 -1.09 -3.28 8.29
C LYS A 51 -1.87 -2.00 8.58
N GLN A 52 -1.43 -1.21 9.56
CA GLN A 52 -2.07 0.07 9.89
C GLN A 52 -2.02 1.04 8.71
N TRP A 53 -0.84 1.21 8.10
CA TRP A 53 -0.64 2.01 6.91
C TRP A 53 -1.52 1.56 5.73
N LEU A 54 -1.61 0.24 5.49
CA LEU A 54 -2.45 -0.31 4.43
C LEU A 54 -3.95 0.01 4.67
N MET A 55 -4.40 -0.01 5.92
CA MET A 55 -5.76 0.40 6.29
C MET A 55 -6.00 1.91 6.14
N GLU A 56 -4.98 2.74 6.34
CA GLU A 56 -5.04 4.19 6.11
C GLU A 56 -5.17 4.48 4.61
N ILE A 57 -4.34 3.84 3.77
CA ILE A 57 -4.45 3.93 2.32
C ILE A 57 -5.82 3.47 1.84
N ASN A 58 -6.30 2.31 2.29
CA ASN A 58 -7.60 1.79 1.86
C ASN A 58 -8.75 2.76 2.18
N ARG A 59 -8.66 3.49 3.29
CA ARG A 59 -9.65 4.51 3.67
C ARG A 59 -9.48 5.80 2.86
N SER A 60 -8.26 6.18 2.49
CA SER A 60 -8.03 7.45 1.76
C SER A 60 -8.52 7.41 0.31
N VAL A 61 -8.68 6.22 -0.27
CA VAL A 61 -9.15 6.02 -1.65
C VAL A 61 -10.55 5.41 -1.71
N ASP A 62 -11.29 5.41 -0.60
CA ASP A 62 -12.64 4.83 -0.48
C ASP A 62 -12.75 3.35 -0.87
N GLY A 63 -11.66 2.60 -0.67
CA GLY A 63 -11.57 1.16 -0.92
C GLY A 63 -10.63 0.80 -2.07
N ILE A 64 -9.89 -0.29 -1.89
CA ILE A 64 -9.00 -0.88 -2.89
C ILE A 64 -9.65 -2.13 -3.46
N ASP A 65 -9.81 -2.19 -4.78
CA ASP A 65 -10.43 -3.31 -5.48
C ASP A 65 -9.45 -4.46 -5.74
N ALA A 66 -8.18 -4.12 -5.97
CA ALA A 66 -7.14 -5.09 -6.26
C ALA A 66 -5.79 -4.66 -5.70
N VAL A 67 -5.04 -5.64 -5.20
CA VAL A 67 -3.66 -5.45 -4.73
C VAL A 67 -2.73 -6.37 -5.51
N TYR A 68 -1.70 -5.81 -6.13
CA TYR A 68 -0.63 -6.53 -6.80
C TYR A 68 0.68 -6.32 -6.05
N PHE A 69 1.48 -7.37 -5.91
CA PHE A 69 2.79 -7.28 -5.28
C PHE A 69 3.80 -8.21 -5.95
N LYS A 70 5.08 -7.87 -5.89
CA LYS A 70 6.15 -8.75 -6.39
C LYS A 70 6.28 -9.99 -5.49
N ARG A 71 6.50 -11.16 -6.11
CA ARG A 71 6.84 -12.40 -5.40
C ARG A 71 8.26 -12.35 -4.86
#